data_AF-A0A2E4EJZ7-F1
#
_entry.id   AF-A0A2E4EJZ7-F1
#
_cell.length_a   1.000
_cell.length_b   1.000
_cell.length_c   1.000
_cell.angle_alpha   90.00
_cell.angle_beta   90.00
_cell.angle_gamma   90.00
#
_symmetry.space_group_name_H-M   'P 1'
#
loop_
_entity.id
_entity.type
_entity.pdbx_description
1 polymer ?
#
loop_
_entity_poly.entity_id
_entity_poly.type
_entity_poly.pdbx_seq_one_letter_code
_entity_poly.pdbx_strand_id
1 'polypeptide(L)'
;MKVAVGGRVVAVLDSDDKKVEIIGRGVYLGDVIPPSGQYKSMGLPSPKIMIDDTRDIVWGYECMWMCEQRFESRYLKEREVIVVGVEGMKARLSQ
;
A
#
# COMPACT_ATOMS: atom_id res chain seq x y z
N MET A 1 -0.22 8.57 -13.21
CA MET A 1 0.83 9.37 -12.56
C MET A 1 1.87 8.41 -12.03
N LYS A 2 3.13 8.53 -12.48
CA LYS A 2 4.22 7.68 -12.03
C LYS A 2 4.79 8.29 -10.74
N VAL A 3 4.81 7.52 -9.65
CA VAL A 3 5.45 7.96 -8.40
C VAL A 3 6.94 7.71 -8.53
N ALA A 4 7.78 8.72 -8.29
CA ALA A 4 9.23 8.55 -8.28
C ALA A 4 9.68 7.79 -7.02
N VAL A 5 10.82 7.09 -7.10
CA VAL A 5 11.45 6.49 -5.90
C VAL A 5 11.70 7.58 -4.85
N GLY A 6 11.36 7.29 -3.60
CA GLY A 6 11.33 8.28 -2.52
C GLY A 6 10.02 9.05 -2.40
N GLY A 7 9.09 8.87 -3.35
CA GLY A 7 7.79 9.51 -3.36
C GLY A 7 6.85 8.98 -2.28
N ARG A 8 6.05 9.91 -1.73
CA ARG A 8 5.06 9.64 -0.69
C ARG A 8 3.83 8.93 -1.23
N VAL A 9 3.45 7.83 -0.59
CA VAL A 9 2.32 6.99 -0.98
C VAL A 9 1.45 6.58 0.20
N VAL A 10 0.21 6.19 -0.11
CA VAL A 10 -0.70 5.53 0.82
C VAL A 10 -0.96 4.12 0.30
N ALA A 11 -0.73 3.12 1.16
CA ALA A 11 -1.09 1.74 0.91
C ALA A 11 -2.52 1.51 1.39
N VAL A 12 -3.41 1.19 0.45
CA VAL A 12 -4.86 1.06 0.65
C VAL A 12 -5.21 -0.42 0.62
N LEU A 13 -5.78 -0.90 1.72
CA LEU A 13 -6.21 -2.29 1.87
C LEU A 13 -7.55 -2.51 1.17
N ASP A 14 -8.51 -1.64 1.42
CA ASP A 14 -9.84 -1.69 0.84
C ASP A 14 -10.52 -0.31 0.88
N SER A 15 -11.58 -0.12 0.10
CA SER A 15 -12.41 1.08 0.17
C SER A 15 -13.83 0.83 -0.32
N ASP A 16 -14.81 1.36 0.41
CA ASP A 16 -16.23 1.41 0.02
C ASP A 16 -16.71 2.86 -0.09
N ASP A 17 -18.02 3.10 -0.21
CA ASP A 17 -18.61 4.43 -0.34
C ASP A 17 -18.49 5.29 0.93
N LYS A 18 -18.27 4.71 2.11
CA LYS A 18 -18.26 5.39 3.41
C LYS A 18 -16.88 5.47 4.05
N LYS A 19 -16.02 4.47 3.83
CA LYS A 19 -14.71 4.37 4.45
C LYS A 19 -13.63 3.95 3.47
N VAL A 20 -12.40 4.29 3.83
CA VAL A 20 -11.18 3.76 3.21
C VAL A 20 -10.30 3.17 4.30
N GLU A 21 -9.93 1.92 4.11
CA GLU A 21 -9.06 1.19 5.03
C GLU A 21 -7.64 1.22 4.47
N ILE A 22 -6.73 1.83 5.21
CA ILE A 22 -5.33 1.95 4.81
C ILE A 22 -4.45 1.06 5.68
N ILE A 23 -3.45 0.47 5.06
CA ILE A 23 -2.37 -0.20 5.79
C ILE A 23 -1.52 0.86 6.47
N GLY A 24 -1.21 1.94 5.74
CA GLY A 24 -0.50 3.09 6.27
C GLY A 24 -0.02 4.04 5.18
N ARG A 25 0.64 5.12 5.62
CA ARG A 25 1.41 6.01 4.76
C ARG A 25 2.85 5.52 4.70
N GLY A 26 3.53 5.81 3.59
CA GLY A 26 4.86 5.30 3.39
C GLY A 26 5.58 5.91 2.20
N VAL A 27 6.71 5.28 1.88
CA VAL A 27 7.60 5.69 0.81
C VAL A 27 7.70 4.58 -0.24
N TYR A 28 7.51 4.96 -1.50
CA TYR A 28 7.76 4.07 -2.63
C TYR A 28 9.26 3.91 -2.88
N LEU A 29 9.75 2.68 -2.86
CA LEU A 29 11.16 2.31 -2.99
C LEU A 29 11.52 1.77 -4.38
N GLY A 30 10.59 1.85 -5.34
CA GLY A 30 10.76 1.31 -6.68
C GLY A 30 10.07 -0.04 -6.88
N ASP A 31 10.08 -0.50 -8.13
CA ASP A 31 9.57 -1.82 -8.50
C ASP A 31 10.71 -2.83 -8.36
N VAL A 32 10.53 -3.81 -7.47
CA VAL A 32 11.56 -4.80 -7.13
C VAL A 32 10.92 -6.18 -7.13
N ILE A 33 11.66 -7.21 -7.53
CA ILE A 33 11.19 -8.59 -7.42
C ILE A 33 11.13 -8.96 -5.92
N PRO A 34 9.97 -9.34 -5.37
CA PRO A 34 9.85 -9.68 -3.96
C PRO A 34 10.68 -10.92 -3.60
N PRO A 35 11.10 -11.08 -2.32
CA PRO A 35 12.00 -12.14 -1.90
C PRO A 35 11.33 -13.52 -1.79
N SER A 36 10.01 -13.60 -1.91
CA SER A 36 9.20 -14.82 -1.82
C SER A 36 7.88 -14.67 -2.61
N GLY A 37 7.11 -15.76 -2.68
CA GLY A 37 5.79 -15.78 -3.33
C GLY A 37 5.83 -15.91 -4.86
N GLN A 38 4.64 -15.87 -5.47
CA GLN A 38 4.46 -16.11 -6.89
C GLN A 38 5.21 -15.10 -7.77
N TYR A 39 5.24 -13.83 -7.36
CA TYR A 39 5.96 -12.77 -8.08
C TYR A 39 7.46 -13.05 -8.17
N LYS A 40 8.07 -13.61 -7.11
CA LYS A 40 9.46 -14.08 -7.17
C LYS A 40 9.62 -15.20 -8.19
N SER A 41 8.78 -16.24 -8.10
CA SER A 41 8.86 -17.42 -8.98
C SER A 41 8.70 -17.06 -10.46
N MET A 42 7.91 -16.02 -10.76
CA MET A 42 7.69 -15.51 -12.11
C MET A 42 8.68 -14.42 -12.52
N GLY A 43 9.58 -13.99 -11.63
CA GLY A 43 10.50 -12.88 -11.89
C GLY A 43 9.81 -11.53 -12.13
N LEU A 44 8.60 -11.35 -11.60
CA LEU A 44 7.79 -10.15 -11.80
C LEU A 44 8.11 -9.11 -10.72
N PRO A 45 8.46 -7.87 -11.11
CA PRO A 45 8.67 -6.81 -10.14
C PRO A 45 7.32 -6.35 -9.57
N SER A 46 7.36 -5.88 -8.33
CA SER A 46 6.21 -5.28 -7.65
C SER A 46 6.64 -4.01 -6.91
N PRO A 47 5.75 -3.00 -6.79
CA PRO A 47 6.01 -1.83 -5.99
C PRO A 47 6.43 -2.20 -4.57
N LYS A 48 7.62 -1.77 -4.14
CA LYS A 48 8.09 -1.93 -2.78
C LYS A 48 7.75 -0.67 -1.99
N ILE A 49 6.93 -0.79 -0.94
CA ILE A 49 6.50 0.35 -0.13
C ILE A 49 6.96 0.12 1.31
N MET A 50 7.64 1.10 1.90
CA MET A 50 8.00 1.07 3.32
C MET A 50 7.02 1.93 4.10
N ILE A 51 6.30 1.33 5.05
CA ILE A 51 5.35 2.02 5.91
C ILE A 51 6.11 2.84 6.96
N ASP A 52 5.71 4.08 7.20
CA ASP A 52 6.51 5.01 8.02
C ASP A 52 6.61 4.56 9.48
N ASP A 53 5.46 4.20 10.07
CA ASP A 53 5.34 3.97 11.51
C ASP A 53 6.05 2.68 11.95
N THR A 54 6.02 1.64 11.11
CA THR A 54 6.58 0.33 11.44
C THR A 54 7.87 -0.01 10.69
N ARG A 55 8.17 0.72 9.61
CA ARG A 55 9.24 0.38 8.64
C ARG A 55 9.06 -0.95 7.92
N ASP A 56 7.92 -1.61 8.09
CA ASP A 56 7.59 -2.83 7.36
C ASP A 56 7.47 -2.57 5.86
N ILE A 57 7.74 -3.64 5.09
CA ILE A 57 7.56 -3.63 3.65
C ILE A 57 6.19 -4.22 3.31
N VAL A 58 5.44 -3.46 2.51
CA VAL A 58 4.22 -3.89 1.83
C VAL A 58 4.48 -3.88 0.33
N TRP A 59 4.01 -4.91 -0.36
CA TRP A 59 4.14 -5.03 -1.81
C TRP A 59 2.89 -4.55 -2.53
N GLY A 60 3.06 -3.96 -3.70
CA GLY A 60 1.95 -3.48 -4.52
C GLY A 60 1.05 -4.59 -5.07
N TYR A 61 1.44 -5.86 -4.97
CA TYR A 61 0.54 -6.99 -5.26
C TYR A 61 -0.35 -7.37 -4.07
N GLU A 62 -0.05 -6.88 -2.87
CA GLU A 62 -0.77 -7.17 -1.63
C GLU A 62 -1.85 -6.12 -1.34
N CYS A 63 -1.80 -4.98 -2.03
CA CYS A 63 -2.67 -3.85 -1.77
C CYS A 63 -2.81 -2.92 -2.99
N MET A 64 -3.84 -2.09 -2.97
CA MET A 64 -3.89 -0.91 -3.82
C MET A 64 -2.95 0.16 -3.25
N TRP A 65 -2.43 1.05 -4.09
CA TRP A 65 -1.59 2.14 -3.62
C TRP A 65 -1.64 3.33 -4.58
N MET A 66 -1.36 4.52 -4.05
CA MET A 66 -1.26 5.76 -4.83
C MET A 66 -0.47 6.82 -4.07
N CYS A 67 -0.07 7.90 -4.74
CA CYS A 67 0.55 9.01 -4.03
C CYS A 67 -0.42 9.68 -3.04
N GLU A 68 0.12 10.32 -2.01
CA GLU A 68 -0.67 11.04 -0.99
C GLU A 68 -1.62 12.07 -1.62
N GLN A 69 -1.14 12.94 -2.51
CA GLN A 69 -1.99 13.95 -3.14
C GLN A 69 -3.23 13.34 -3.84
N ARG A 70 -3.06 12.21 -4.53
CA ARG A 70 -4.19 11.51 -5.18
C ARG A 70 -5.11 10.90 -4.15
N PHE A 71 -4.57 10.28 -3.11
CA PHE A 71 -5.35 9.72 -2.02
C PHE A 71 -6.22 10.80 -1.35
N GLU A 72 -5.63 11.94 -1.00
CA GLU A 72 -6.31 13.06 -0.36
C GLU A 72 -7.45 13.59 -1.24
N SER A 73 -7.17 13.81 -2.53
CA SER A 73 -8.18 14.31 -3.47
C SER A 73 -9.38 13.38 -3.64
N ARG A 74 -9.17 12.07 -3.47
CA ARG A 74 -10.16 11.03 -3.79
C ARG A 74 -10.92 10.51 -2.58
N TYR A 75 -10.30 10.46 -1.40
CA TYR A 75 -10.86 9.75 -0.26
C TYR A 75 -11.11 10.64 0.96
N LEU A 76 -10.29 11.66 1.23
CA LEU A 76 -10.42 12.43 2.48
C LEU A 76 -11.65 13.35 2.55
N LYS A 77 -12.30 13.66 1.44
CA LYS A 77 -13.45 14.58 1.44
C LYS A 77 -14.77 13.92 1.84
N GLU A 78 -14.92 12.62 1.56
CA GLU A 78 -16.21 11.94 1.60
C GLU A 78 -16.19 10.66 2.44
N ARG A 79 -15.02 10.23 2.91
CA ARG A 79 -14.86 8.93 3.57
C ARG A 79 -14.05 9.02 4.85
N GLU A 80 -14.45 8.19 5.82
CA GLU A 80 -13.67 7.95 7.02
C GLU A 80 -12.39 7.17 6.66
N VAL A 81 -11.24 7.59 7.19
CA VAL A 81 -9.98 6.85 7.02
C VAL A 81 -9.73 6.00 8.25
N ILE A 82 -9.66 4.68 8.05
CA ILE A 82 -9.36 3.71 9.10
C ILE A 82 -7.96 3.13 8.85
N VAL A 83 -7.09 3.21 9.85
CA VAL A 83 -5.74 2.61 9.76
C VAL A 83 -5.81 1.19 10.31
N VAL A 84 -5.62 0.21 9.43
CA VAL A 84 -5.63 -1.23 9.77
C VAL A 84 -4.23 -1.72 10.15
N GLY A 85 -3.17 -1.10 9.62
CA GLY A 85 -1.80 -1.50 9.87
C GLY A 85 -1.39 -2.80 9.16
N VAL A 86 -0.10 -3.11 9.21
CA VAL A 86 0.48 -4.28 8.53
C VAL A 86 0.01 -5.60 9.15
N GLU A 87 -0.12 -5.65 10.48
CA GLU A 87 -0.63 -6.84 11.16
C GLU A 87 -2.10 -7.13 10.83
N GLY A 88 -2.93 -6.09 10.77
CA GLY A 88 -4.33 -6.23 10.34
C GLY A 88 -4.46 -6.67 8.88
N MET A 89 -3.56 -6.21 7.99
CA MET A 89 -3.48 -6.71 6.61
C MET A 89 -3.12 -8.20 6.58
N LYS A 90 -2.05 -8.61 7.29
CA LYS A 90 -1.60 -10.02 7.30
C LYS A 90 -2.69 -10.95 7.80
N ALA A 91 -3.41 -10.57 8.86
CA ALA A 91 -4.52 -11.34 9.41
C ALA A 91 -5.65 -11.59 8.41
N ARG A 92 -5.86 -10.69 7.44
CA ARG A 92 -6.86 -10.86 6.36
C ARG A 92 -6.36 -11.70 5.21
N LEU A 93 -5.08 -11.60 4.85
CA LEU A 93 -4.50 -12.40 3.77
C LEU A 93 -4.32 -13.88 4.14
N SER A 94 -4.35 -14.21 5.44
CA SER A 94 -4.28 -15.58 5.94
C SER A 94 -5.63 -16.31 6.01
N GLN A 95 -6.73 -15.66 5.63
CA GLN A 95 -8.08 -16.25 5.59
C GLN A 95 -8.43 -16.72 4.18
#